data_AF-A0A7L1JEN7-F1
#
_entry.id   AF-A0A7L1JEN7-F1
#
_cell.length_a   1.000
_cell.length_b   1.000
_cell.length_c   1.000
_cell.angle_alpha   90.00
_cell.angle_beta   90.00
_cell.angle_gamma   90.00
#
_symmetry.space_group_name_H-M   'P 1'
#
loop_
_entity.id
_entity.type
_entity.pdbx_description
1 polymer ?
#
loop_
_entity_poly.entity_id
_entity_poly.type
_entity_poly.pdbx_seq_one_letter_code
_entity_poly.pdbx_strand_id
1 'polypeptide(L)' 'QKVWCRVRDGQCEPLVETTKPTQHSYTNEARKGKVTILDNRQYSTVSITMTNLQAEDSGTYSCA' A
#
# COMPACT_ATOMS: atom_id res chain seq x y z
N GLN A 1 -8.89 -4.31 4.88
CA GLN A 1 -7.67 -4.72 4.17
C GLN A 1 -7.60 -3.89 2.92
N LYS A 2 -6.41 -3.33 2.68
CA LYS A 2 -6.03 -2.50 1.54
C LYS A 2 -4.70 -3.01 1.04
N VAL A 3 -4.54 -3.10 -0.27
CA VAL A 3 -3.34 -3.63 -0.90
C VAL A 3 -2.75 -2.56 -1.81
N TRP A 4 -1.44 -2.37 -1.71
CA TRP A 4 -0.68 -1.64 -2.71
C TRP A 4 0.06 -2.63 -3.59
N CYS A 5 -0.18 -2.59 -4.89
CA CYS A 5 0.43 -3.50 -5.85
C CYS A 5 1.04 -2.76 -7.04
N ARG A 6 2.01 -3.42 -7.66
CA ARG A 6 2.55 -3.01 -8.96
C ARG A 6 1.77 -3.72 -10.05
N VAL A 7 1.43 -3.00 -11.10
CA VAL A 7 0.76 -3.58 -12.26
C VAL A 7 1.80 -4.03 -13.27
N ARG A 8 1.80 -5.32 -13.60
CA ARG A 8 2.63 -5.93 -14.66
C ARG A 8 1.74 -6.82 -15.52
N ASP A 9 1.82 -6.66 -16.84
CA ASP A 9 1.02 -7.45 -17.80
C ASP A 9 -0.49 -7.50 -17.48
N GLY A 10 -1.02 -6.39 -16.95
CA GLY A 10 -2.42 -6.26 -16.53
C GLY A 10 -2.75 -6.93 -15.18
N GLN A 11 -1.78 -7.55 -14.51
CA GLN A 11 -1.93 -8.20 -13.22
C GLN A 11 -1.38 -7.34 -12.07
N CYS A 12 -2.06 -7.40 -10.93
CA CYS A 12 -1.69 -6.68 -9.70
C CYS A 12 -0.82 -7.59 -8.83
N GLU A 13 0.48 -7.29 -8.75
CA GLU A 13 1.46 -7.98 -7.91
C GLU A 13 1.58 -7.29 -6.54
N PRO A 14 1.11 -7.90 -5.43
CA PRO A 14 1.08 -7.25 -4.13
C PRO A 14 2.47 -6.91 -3.60
N LEU A 15 2.66 -5.64 -3.22
CA LEU A 15 3.90 -5.16 -2.59
C LEU A 15 3.77 -5.05 -1.09
N VAL A 16 2.64 -4.56 -0.59
CA VAL A 16 2.32 -4.47 0.84
C VAL A 16 0.81 -4.49 1.04
N GLU A 17 0.35 -5.05 2.15
CA GLU A 17 -1.07 -5.11 2.50
C GLU A 17 -1.29 -4.84 3.99
N THR A 18 -2.38 -4.15 4.30
CA THR A 18 -2.84 -3.99 5.70
C THR A 18 -3.59 -5.22 6.17
N THR A 19 -3.59 -5.49 7.47
CA THR A 19 -4.42 -6.57 8.04
C THR A 19 -5.89 -6.17 8.08
N LYS A 20 -6.77 -7.10 8.50
CA LYS A 20 -8.15 -6.74 8.82
C LYS A 20 -8.14 -5.79 10.04
N PRO A 21 -8.70 -4.59 9.91
CA PRO A 21 -8.73 -3.67 11.03
C PRO A 21 -9.65 -4.15 12.14
N THR A 22 -9.28 -3.77 13.37
CA THR A 22 -10.17 -3.87 14.51
C THR A 22 -11.21 -2.75 14.48
N GLN A 23 -12.35 -2.98 15.13
CA GLN A 23 -13.51 -2.06 15.11
C GLN A 23 -13.19 -0.65 15.66
N HIS A 24 -12.14 -0.52 16.48
CA HIS A 24 -11.75 0.74 17.14
C HIS A 24 -10.47 1.37 16.56
N SER A 25 -9.92 0.81 15.49
CA SER A 25 -8.71 1.32 14.83
C SER A 25 -9.08 2.23 13.65
N TYR A 26 -8.78 3.52 13.80
CA TYR A 26 -8.94 4.53 12.74
C TYR A 26 -7.77 4.54 11.74
N THR A 27 -6.62 4.02 12.15
CA THR A 27 -5.41 3.89 11.33
C THR A 27 -4.96 2.44 11.29
N ASN A 28 -4.58 1.95 10.11
CA ASN A 28 -4.01 0.64 9.92
C ASN A 28 -2.79 0.75 9.00
N GLU A 29 -1.63 0.38 9.52
CA GLU A 29 -0.34 0.53 8.84
C GLU A 29 0.29 -0.84 8.60
N ALA A 30 0.91 -1.01 7.43
CA ALA A 30 1.77 -2.14 7.15
C ALA A 30 3.00 -1.71 6.37
N ARG A 31 4.10 -2.41 6.59
CA ARG A 31 5.37 -2.16 5.91
C ARG A 31 5.95 -3.47 5.40
N LYS A 32 6.40 -3.46 4.15
CA LYS A 32 7.18 -4.54 3.56
C LYS A 32 8.34 -3.97 2.76
N GLY A 33 9.56 -4.24 3.23
CA GLY A 33 10.79 -3.66 2.65
C GLY A 33 10.77 -2.13 2.68
N LYS A 34 10.85 -1.54 1.49
CA LYS A 34 10.88 -0.09 1.26
C LYS A 34 9.50 0.57 1.08
N VAL A 35 8.42 -0.21 1.17
CA VAL A 35 7.05 0.27 0.95
C VAL A 35 6.26 0.19 2.25
N THR A 36 5.62 1.31 2.60
CA THR A 36 4.67 1.42 3.71
C THR A 36 3.31 1.86 3.16
N ILE A 37 2.24 1.22 3.63
CA ILE A 37 0.85 1.62 3.41
C ILE A 37 0.26 2.07 4.74
N LEU A 38 -0.39 3.23 4.73
CA LEU A 38 -1.16 3.77 5.84
C LEU A 38 -2.60 3.99 5.38
N ASP A 39 -3.52 3.16 5.87
CA ASP A 39 -4.97 3.32 5.73
C ASP A 39 -5.50 4.18 6.88
N ASN A 40 -5.83 5.44 6.61
CA ASN A 40 -6.42 6.36 7.56
C ASN A 40 -7.91 6.55 7.27
N ARG A 41 -8.76 5.84 8.00
CA ARG A 41 -10.22 5.85 7.81
C ARG A 41 -10.88 7.10 8.36
N GLN A 42 -10.26 7.78 9.31
CA GLN A 42 -10.79 9.04 9.83
C GLN A 42 -10.81 10.12 8.74
N TYR A 43 -9.81 10.14 7.86
CA TYR A 43 -9.72 11.08 6.73
C TYR A 43 -10.08 10.45 5.38
N SER A 44 -10.46 9.18 5.36
CA SER A 44 -10.74 8.42 4.12
C SER A 44 -9.57 8.47 3.12
N THR A 45 -8.34 8.43 3.62
CA THR A 45 -7.11 8.50 2.80
C THR A 45 -6.28 7.24 2.97
N VAL A 46 -5.65 6.84 1.86
CA VAL A 46 -4.58 5.84 1.87
C VAL A 46 -3.30 6.55 1.45
N SER A 47 -2.26 6.47 2.27
CA SER A 47 -0.95 7.03 1.97
C SER A 47 0.04 5.91 1.73
N ILE A 48 0.81 6.03 0.65
CA ILE A 48 1.89 5.11 0.32
C ILE A 48 3.20 5.84 0.45
N THR A 49 4.13 5.28 1.22
CA THR A 49 5.50 5.79 1.31
C THR A 49 6.44 4.76 0.70
N MET A 50 7.17 5.15 -0.33
CA MET A 50 8.21 4.34 -0.96
C MET A 50 9.56 5.04 -0.77
N THR A 51 10.52 4.39 -0.13
CA THR A 51 11.85 4.95 0.13
C THR A 51 12.90 4.33 -0.80
N ASN A 52 14.02 5.02 -1.01
CA ASN A 52 15.13 4.54 -1.86
C ASN A 52 14.66 4.03 -3.24
N LEU A 53 13.86 4.86 -3.93
CA LEU A 53 13.38 4.55 -5.27
C LEU A 53 14.55 4.48 -6.25
N GLN A 54 14.52 3.44 -7.08
CA GLN A 54 15.46 3.20 -8.18
C GLN A 54 14.71 3.24 -9.51
N ALA A 55 15.43 3.39 -10.63
CA ALA A 55 14.83 3.44 -11.96
C ALA A 55 13.92 2.22 -12.25
N GLU A 56 14.30 1.05 -11.75
CA GLU A 56 13.56 -0.22 -11.85
C GLU A 56 12.25 -0.28 -11.05
N ASP A 57 12.00 0.69 -10.16
CA ASP A 57 10.68 0.87 -9.51
C ASP A 57 9.68 1.61 -10.40
N SER A 58 10.09 2.15 -11.55
CA SER A 58 9.19 2.90 -12.44
C SER A 58 8.07 2.00 -12.98
N GLY A 59 6.84 2.51 -13.04
CA GLY A 59 5.71 1.81 -13.61
C GLY A 59 4.37 2.23 -13.01
N THR A 60 3.34 1.47 -13.34
CA THR A 60 1.98 1.70 -12.83
C THR A 60 1.78 0.94 -11.53
N TYR A 61 1.14 1.60 -10.58
CA TYR A 61 0.77 1.03 -9.30
C TYR A 61 -0.72 1.23 -9.07
N SER A 62 -1.31 0.35 -8.26
CA SER A 62 -2.73 0.41 -7.93
C SER A 62 -2.96 0.13 -6.46
N CYS A 63 -4.00 0.77 -5.93
CA CYS A 63 -4.59 0.44 -4.64
C CYS A 63 -5.82 -0.43 -4.87
N ALA A 64 -5.94 -1.52 -4.12
CA ALA A 64 -7.08 -2.46 -4.14
C ALA A 64 -7.70 -2.64 -2.75
#